data_AF-A0AAF1B344-F1
#
_entry.id   AF-A0AAF1B344-F1
#
_cell.length_a   1.000
_cell.length_b   1.000
_cell.length_c   1.000
_cell.angle_alpha   90.00
_cell.angle_beta   90.00
_cell.angle_gamma   90.00
#
_symmetry.space_group_name_H-M   'P 1'
#
loop_
_entity.id
_entity.type
_entity.pdbx_description
1 polymer ?
#
loop_
_entity_poly.entity_id
_entity_poly.type
_entity_poly.pdbx_seq_one_letter_code
_entity_poly.pdbx_strand_id
1 'polypeptide(L)'
;MAINMCSSASHSHTIYVSSLHSKSPVKPNHSTSSKICFNISSDNDVVLLAETMPFSSPDIELLEKNLCEVELERDWRDGVGVRRKKRRKRRGFEGEKDEYGDVKQVFSRSRRKAGQHLSSEEEADYILLIKEEAKLEAARRKILETTKHDPTLSQLADVVGVPKSRLDKILCGGRESRQRITESYKRLVVSIASSYQGRGLNMQDLVQEGSIGLLRGVKKFNPEKGFKLSTYVYWWIRQAISKAVASKSRTIRLPGSVCEVIPKIAEANNSLAVRLRRPPSFEEIAKSVGTTVKTVRLIYRSSKEPVSLDQAMTSQGCMSLQDIMPGPEELTPESMLIKQHKKQELEKILNQLSDRESIIVRLYYGLDGKAPRSFEEIGNVLKLSRERIRQINGTALSKLKQNTER
;
A
#
# COMPACT_ATOMS: atom_id res chain seq x y z
N MET A 1 -65.42 7.78 57.86
CA MET A 1 -64.22 7.76 58.73
C MET A 1 -63.35 8.93 58.28
N ALA A 2 -63.55 10.14 58.82
CA ALA A 2 -62.94 10.67 60.07
C ALA A 2 -61.39 10.70 59.92
N ILE A 3 -60.60 11.78 60.02
CA ILE A 3 -60.60 13.11 60.70
C ILE A 3 -59.35 13.80 60.09
N ASN A 4 -59.40 15.02 59.51
CA ASN A 4 -59.25 16.36 60.12
C ASN A 4 -57.80 16.91 60.13
N MET A 5 -57.72 18.25 60.22
CA MET A 5 -56.58 19.16 60.45
C MET A 5 -55.90 19.73 59.19
N CYS A 6 -56.28 20.91 58.68
CA CYS A 6 -56.21 22.31 59.18
C CYS A 6 -54.86 23.04 59.01
N SER A 7 -55.00 24.27 58.50
CA SER A 7 -54.20 25.49 58.72
C SER A 7 -52.92 25.63 57.87
N SER A 8 -52.82 26.46 56.81
CA SER A 8 -53.13 27.88 56.57
C SER A 8 -51.98 28.86 56.86
N ALA A 9 -51.93 29.89 56.00
CA ALA A 9 -51.19 31.16 56.03
C ALA A 9 -49.69 31.11 55.65
N SER A 10 -49.26 31.56 54.46
CA SER A 10 -49.21 32.93 53.90
C SER A 10 -48.31 33.91 54.68
N HIS A 11 -47.18 34.33 54.09
CA HIS A 11 -46.88 35.75 53.84
C HIS A 11 -45.55 35.98 53.09
N SER A 12 -45.56 37.15 52.48
CA SER A 12 -44.74 37.75 51.42
C SER A 12 -43.41 38.38 51.87
N HIS A 13 -42.53 38.58 50.87
CA HIS A 13 -41.53 39.65 50.69
C HIS A 13 -40.51 39.92 51.81
N THR A 14 -39.22 40.02 51.48
CA THR A 14 -38.48 41.29 51.30
C THR A 14 -37.01 41.02 50.93
N ILE A 15 -36.48 41.93 50.13
CA ILE A 15 -35.16 42.03 49.49
C ILE A 15 -34.00 42.18 50.49
N TYR A 16 -32.84 41.60 50.20
CA TYR A 16 -31.54 42.21 50.54
C TYR A 16 -30.49 41.93 49.44
N VAL A 17 -29.86 43.01 49.00
CA VAL A 17 -28.79 43.10 48.00
C VAL A 17 -27.44 42.97 48.70
N SER A 18 -26.49 42.22 48.13
CA SER A 18 -25.06 42.61 48.17
C SER A 18 -24.23 41.87 47.12
N SER A 19 -23.44 42.66 46.40
CA SER A 19 -22.50 42.34 45.34
C SER A 19 -21.11 42.07 45.92
N LEU A 20 -20.32 41.16 45.30
CA LEU A 20 -19.00 41.44 44.70
C LEU A 20 -18.10 40.18 44.57
N HIS A 21 -17.84 39.80 43.32
CA HIS A 21 -16.55 39.42 42.70
C HIS A 21 -15.52 38.51 43.43
N SER A 22 -15.24 37.34 42.83
CA SER A 22 -13.92 37.07 42.19
C SER A 22 -13.87 35.76 41.36
N LYS A 23 -13.66 35.97 40.05
CA LYS A 23 -12.95 35.18 39.02
C LYS A 23 -12.68 33.67 39.25
N SER A 24 -13.35 32.84 38.46
CA SER A 24 -12.88 31.53 37.97
C SER A 24 -12.92 31.52 36.43
N PRO A 25 -11.96 30.86 35.72
CA PRO A 25 -11.98 30.80 34.26
C PRO A 25 -12.92 29.67 33.79
N VAL A 26 -14.01 30.06 33.14
CA VAL A 26 -14.93 29.15 32.42
C VAL A 26 -14.29 28.78 31.08
N LYS A 27 -14.00 27.49 30.88
CA LYS A 27 -13.66 26.92 29.57
C LYS A 27 -14.96 26.64 28.80
N PRO A 28 -15.07 26.98 27.51
CA PRO A 28 -16.29 26.74 26.75
C PRO A 28 -16.46 25.25 26.40
N ASN A 29 -17.65 24.75 26.70
CA ASN A 29 -18.14 23.43 26.35
C ASN A 29 -18.21 23.26 24.83
N HIS A 30 -17.60 22.18 24.33
CA HIS A 30 -17.81 21.72 22.96
C HIS A 30 -19.12 20.91 22.91
N SER A 31 -20.08 21.40 22.14
CA SER A 31 -21.32 20.69 21.81
C SER A 31 -21.01 19.43 21.02
N THR A 32 -21.42 18.30 21.58
CA THR A 32 -21.49 16.99 20.93
C THR A 32 -22.51 17.04 19.79
N SER A 33 -22.01 16.99 18.56
CA SER A 33 -22.78 16.61 17.37
C SER A 33 -22.05 15.43 16.73
N SER A 34 -22.79 14.33 16.62
CA SER A 34 -22.36 13.02 16.13
C SER A 34 -21.76 13.10 14.73
N LYS A 35 -20.43 13.20 14.67
CA LYS A 35 -19.61 13.05 13.48
C LYS A 35 -18.90 11.70 13.57
N ILE A 36 -19.37 10.71 12.80
CA ILE A 36 -18.53 9.58 12.41
C ILE A 36 -17.63 10.11 11.29
N CYS A 37 -16.62 10.88 11.69
CA CYS A 37 -15.50 11.21 10.82
C CYS A 37 -14.44 10.14 11.04
N PHE A 38 -14.13 9.38 10.00
CA PHE A 38 -12.91 8.60 9.93
C PHE A 38 -11.72 9.55 10.05
N ASN A 39 -11.09 9.59 11.23
CA ASN A 39 -9.79 10.21 11.40
C ASN A 39 -8.76 9.37 10.63
N ILE A 40 -8.55 9.75 9.36
CA ILE A 40 -7.26 9.57 8.70
C ILE A 40 -6.35 10.62 9.37
N SER A 41 -5.68 10.19 10.44
CA SER A 41 -4.66 11.01 11.09
C SER A 41 -3.34 10.26 11.09
N SER A 42 -2.40 10.88 10.39
CA SER A 42 -0.98 10.59 10.22
C SER A 42 -0.60 9.42 9.31
N ASP A 43 -0.20 9.81 8.10
CA ASP A 43 0.66 9.07 7.16
C ASP A 43 2.06 8.71 7.72
N ASN A 44 2.26 8.73 9.04
CA ASN A 44 3.58 8.53 9.68
C ASN A 44 3.74 7.16 10.34
N ASP A 45 2.67 6.41 10.65
CA ASP A 45 2.82 5.12 11.33
C ASP A 45 3.40 4.01 10.43
N VAL A 46 3.24 4.12 9.11
CA VAL A 46 3.84 3.19 8.13
C VAL A 46 5.31 3.53 7.89
N VAL A 47 5.68 4.80 7.98
CA VAL A 47 7.07 5.28 7.83
C VAL A 47 7.89 4.99 9.10
N LEU A 48 7.30 5.15 10.29
CA LEU A 48 7.95 4.85 11.57
C LEU A 48 8.31 3.36 11.76
N LEU A 49 7.64 2.44 11.05
CA LEU A 49 8.03 1.02 11.02
C LEU A 49 9.22 0.71 10.12
N ALA A 50 9.53 1.58 9.15
CA ALA A 50 10.74 1.46 8.34
C ALA A 50 11.98 1.94 9.12
N GLU A 51 11.82 2.89 10.06
CA GLU A 51 12.94 3.47 10.84
C GLU A 51 13.23 2.74 12.17
N THR A 52 12.29 1.96 12.71
CA THR A 52 12.46 1.28 14.01
C THR A 52 13.01 -0.15 13.93
N MET A 53 13.49 -0.56 12.77
CA MET A 53 14.22 -1.82 12.58
C MET A 53 15.66 -1.53 12.15
N PRO A 54 16.70 -1.93 12.91
CA PRO A 54 18.06 -1.75 12.48
C PRO A 54 18.37 -2.84 11.45
N PHE A 55 18.17 -2.54 10.16
CA PHE A 55 18.77 -3.33 9.09
C PHE A 55 19.62 -2.39 8.26
N SER A 56 20.92 -2.45 8.53
CA SER A 56 21.94 -1.75 7.80
C SER A 56 21.99 -2.27 6.36
N SER A 57 22.29 -1.37 5.41
CA SER A 57 22.30 -1.67 3.98
C SER A 57 23.31 -2.74 3.48
N PRO A 58 24.26 -3.32 4.25
CA PRO A 58 25.00 -4.52 3.81
C PRO A 58 24.24 -5.85 4.03
N ASP A 59 23.09 -5.87 4.71
CA ASP A 59 22.46 -7.13 5.17
C ASP A 59 21.67 -7.89 4.07
N ILE A 60 21.56 -7.34 2.86
CA ILE A 60 20.80 -7.95 1.75
C ILE A 60 21.48 -9.23 1.23
N GLU A 61 22.82 -9.29 1.22
CA GLU A 61 23.56 -10.52 0.84
C GLU A 61 23.54 -11.60 1.92
N LEU A 62 23.38 -11.22 3.20
CA LEU A 62 23.23 -12.17 4.31
C LEU A 62 21.79 -12.71 4.40
N LEU A 63 20.78 -11.90 4.04
CA LEU A 63 19.38 -12.34 3.94
C LEU A 63 19.18 -13.38 2.82
N GLU A 64 19.92 -13.29 1.71
CA GLU A 64 19.92 -14.33 0.66
C GLU A 64 20.39 -15.69 1.18
N LYS A 65 21.22 -15.73 2.24
CA LYS A 65 21.65 -16.97 2.90
C LYS A 65 20.65 -17.45 3.96
N ASN A 66 20.05 -16.55 4.73
CA ASN A 66 19.11 -16.92 5.81
C ASN A 66 17.72 -17.34 5.31
N LEU A 67 17.35 -16.99 4.08
CA LEU A 67 16.15 -17.53 3.41
C LEU A 67 16.27 -19.03 3.08
N CYS A 68 17.47 -19.61 3.11
CA CYS A 68 17.70 -21.01 2.69
C CYS A 68 17.46 -22.07 3.78
N GLU A 69 17.56 -21.74 5.08
CA GLU A 69 17.54 -22.79 6.12
C GLU A 69 16.17 -23.01 6.77
N VAL A 70 15.30 -22.01 6.86
CA VAL A 70 14.06 -22.12 7.66
C VAL A 70 12.88 -22.77 6.89
N GLU A 71 12.92 -22.80 5.55
CA GLU A 71 11.79 -23.31 4.74
C GLU A 71 11.95 -24.75 4.22
N LEU A 72 13.13 -25.36 4.32
CA LEU A 72 13.41 -26.70 3.77
C LEU A 72 12.62 -27.82 4.46
N GLU A 73 12.19 -27.66 5.71
CA GLU A 73 11.58 -28.74 6.50
C GLU A 73 10.05 -28.76 6.58
N ARG A 74 9.34 -27.69 6.20
CA ARG A 74 7.90 -27.57 6.53
C ARG A 74 6.93 -27.85 5.37
N ASP A 75 7.34 -27.62 4.12
CA ASP A 75 6.40 -27.62 2.99
C ASP A 75 6.04 -29.00 2.42
N TRP A 76 6.71 -30.09 2.84
CA TRP A 76 6.31 -31.45 2.46
C TRP A 76 5.14 -32.02 3.29
N ARG A 77 4.69 -31.31 4.35
CA ARG A 77 3.64 -31.83 5.26
C ARG A 77 2.21 -31.42 4.91
N ASP A 78 1.98 -30.38 4.12
CA ASP A 78 0.62 -29.87 3.88
C ASP A 78 -0.06 -30.42 2.61
N GLY A 79 -0.28 -31.75 2.62
CA GLY A 79 -1.19 -32.46 1.71
C GLY A 79 -2.69 -32.13 1.89
N VAL A 80 -3.03 -31.13 2.70
CA VAL A 80 -4.40 -30.78 3.08
C VAL A 80 -5.12 -29.98 1.98
N GLY A 81 -4.40 -29.12 1.25
CA GLY A 81 -4.96 -28.32 0.14
C GLY A 81 -5.41 -29.19 -1.04
N VAL A 82 -4.65 -30.23 -1.36
CA VAL A 82 -4.96 -31.20 -2.43
C VAL A 82 -6.17 -32.07 -2.04
N ARG A 83 -6.30 -32.46 -0.76
CA ARG A 83 -7.46 -33.21 -0.23
C ARG A 83 -8.75 -32.38 -0.25
N ARG A 84 -8.70 -31.07 0.04
CA ARG A 84 -9.88 -30.16 0.00
C ARG A 84 -10.48 -30.02 -1.42
N LYS A 85 -9.65 -29.90 -2.46
CA LYS A 85 -10.12 -29.83 -3.86
C LYS A 85 -10.78 -31.13 -4.36
N LYS A 86 -10.28 -32.30 -3.93
CA LYS A 86 -10.85 -33.61 -4.31
C LYS A 86 -12.25 -33.84 -3.72
N ARG A 87 -12.59 -33.17 -2.61
CA ARG A 87 -13.89 -33.28 -1.93
C ARG A 87 -14.97 -32.35 -2.51
N ARG A 88 -14.59 -31.15 -2.99
CA ARG A 88 -15.50 -30.23 -3.71
C ARG A 88 -15.94 -30.80 -5.07
N LYS A 89 -15.04 -31.46 -5.80
CA LYS A 89 -15.35 -32.07 -7.11
C LYS A 89 -16.32 -33.26 -7.04
N ARG A 90 -16.48 -33.89 -5.87
CA ARG A 90 -17.44 -34.98 -5.62
C ARG A 90 -18.84 -34.49 -5.21
N ARG A 91 -19.02 -33.20 -4.93
CA ARG A 91 -20.27 -32.64 -4.38
C ARG A 91 -21.08 -31.81 -5.37
N GLY A 92 -20.76 -31.84 -6.67
CA GLY A 92 -21.61 -31.29 -7.73
C GLY A 92 -22.11 -29.87 -7.47
N PHE A 93 -21.24 -28.96 -7.00
CA PHE A 93 -21.61 -27.56 -6.86
C PHE A 93 -21.32 -26.86 -8.19
N GLU A 94 -22.36 -26.68 -8.99
CA GLU A 94 -22.34 -25.82 -10.18
C GLU A 94 -22.33 -24.37 -9.71
N GLY A 95 -21.16 -23.74 -9.80
CA GLY A 95 -20.98 -22.31 -9.60
C GLY A 95 -20.04 -21.83 -10.68
N GLU A 96 -20.54 -20.88 -11.49
CA GLU A 96 -19.87 -20.03 -12.48
C GLU A 96 -18.93 -20.71 -13.48
N LYS A 97 -19.07 -20.36 -14.77
CA LYS A 97 -18.17 -20.86 -15.82
C LYS A 97 -16.78 -20.26 -15.60
N ASP A 98 -15.98 -20.92 -14.77
CA ASP A 98 -14.63 -20.48 -14.47
C ASP A 98 -13.78 -20.48 -15.76
N GLU A 99 -13.19 -19.34 -16.14
CA GLU A 99 -12.03 -19.24 -17.07
C GLU A 99 -10.87 -20.19 -16.69
N TYR A 100 -10.94 -20.76 -15.48
CA TYR A 100 -10.03 -21.70 -14.84
C TYR A 100 -9.91 -23.06 -15.54
N GLY A 101 -10.97 -23.55 -16.18
CA GLY A 101 -10.93 -24.81 -16.94
C GLY A 101 -10.05 -24.69 -18.18
N ASP A 102 -10.10 -23.53 -18.82
CA ASP A 102 -9.49 -23.30 -20.11
C ASP A 102 -7.98 -23.14 -20.01
N VAL A 103 -7.45 -22.40 -19.02
CA VAL A 103 -5.99 -22.24 -18.87
C VAL A 103 -5.30 -23.58 -18.54
N LYS A 104 -5.82 -24.37 -17.59
CA LYS A 104 -5.28 -25.71 -17.34
C LYS A 104 -5.42 -26.62 -18.55
N GLN A 105 -6.51 -26.51 -19.32
CA GLN A 105 -6.65 -27.21 -20.60
C GLN A 105 -5.63 -26.72 -21.64
N VAL A 106 -5.38 -25.42 -21.80
CA VAL A 106 -4.40 -24.86 -22.76
C VAL A 106 -2.98 -25.36 -22.46
N PHE A 107 -2.57 -25.38 -21.18
CA PHE A 107 -1.26 -25.91 -20.81
C PHE A 107 -1.18 -27.45 -20.85
N SER A 108 -2.30 -28.18 -20.74
CA SER A 108 -2.34 -29.65 -20.81
C SER A 108 -2.67 -30.22 -22.20
N ARG A 109 -3.28 -29.44 -23.09
CA ARG A 109 -3.64 -29.78 -24.48
C ARG A 109 -2.45 -29.80 -25.44
N SER A 110 -1.29 -29.28 -25.02
CA SER A 110 -0.02 -29.66 -25.63
C SER A 110 0.24 -31.15 -25.36
N ARG A 111 -0.36 -31.99 -26.22
CA ARG A 111 -0.09 -33.43 -26.31
C ARG A 111 1.42 -33.63 -26.28
N ARG A 112 1.87 -34.56 -25.42
CA ARG A 112 3.27 -34.95 -25.32
C ARG A 112 3.76 -35.35 -26.72
N LYS A 113 4.58 -34.52 -27.37
CA LYS A 113 5.55 -35.07 -28.33
C LYS A 113 6.53 -35.86 -27.47
N ALA A 114 6.59 -37.17 -27.66
CA ALA A 114 7.57 -38.03 -27.02
C ALA A 114 8.98 -37.51 -27.38
N GLY A 115 9.84 -37.25 -26.39
CA GLY A 115 11.22 -36.78 -26.59
C GLY A 115 11.58 -35.38 -26.09
N GLN A 116 10.69 -34.66 -25.40
CA GLN A 116 10.91 -33.24 -25.03
C GLN A 116 11.55 -32.99 -23.65
N HIS A 117 12.42 -33.89 -23.19
CA HIS A 117 13.29 -33.59 -22.04
C HIS A 117 14.68 -33.34 -22.61
N LEU A 118 15.25 -32.18 -22.28
CA LEU A 118 16.61 -31.85 -22.66
C LEU A 118 17.57 -32.87 -22.03
N SER A 119 18.54 -33.33 -22.81
CA SER A 119 19.67 -34.09 -22.26
C SER A 119 20.52 -33.18 -21.36
N SER A 120 21.24 -33.75 -20.39
CA SER A 120 22.16 -32.98 -19.54
C SER A 120 23.25 -32.26 -20.34
N GLU A 121 23.63 -32.82 -21.48
CA GLU A 121 24.61 -32.22 -22.41
C GLU A 121 23.99 -31.03 -23.14
N GLU A 122 22.80 -31.22 -23.72
CA GLU A 122 22.05 -30.13 -24.38
C GLU A 122 21.74 -28.98 -23.41
N GLU A 123 21.42 -29.29 -22.15
CA GLU A 123 21.24 -28.27 -21.11
C GLU A 123 22.51 -27.44 -20.93
N ALA A 124 23.68 -28.09 -20.84
CA ALA A 124 24.95 -27.41 -20.67
C ALA A 124 25.27 -26.47 -21.85
N ASP A 125 25.04 -26.93 -23.08
CA ASP A 125 25.25 -26.14 -24.30
C ASP A 125 24.37 -24.89 -24.33
N TYR A 126 23.06 -25.05 -24.08
CA TYR A 126 22.14 -23.92 -24.02
C TYR A 126 22.47 -22.95 -22.88
N ILE A 127 22.87 -23.46 -21.72
CA ILE A 127 23.29 -22.63 -20.58
C ILE A 127 24.53 -21.81 -20.95
N LEU A 128 25.50 -22.41 -21.66
CA LEU A 128 26.71 -21.72 -22.10
C LEU A 128 26.38 -20.56 -23.05
N LEU A 129 25.54 -20.81 -24.07
CA LEU A 129 25.08 -19.76 -24.99
C LEU A 129 24.34 -18.63 -24.28
N ILE A 130 23.47 -18.96 -23.32
CA ILE A 130 22.74 -17.96 -22.52
C ILE A 130 23.69 -17.13 -21.65
N LYS A 131 24.76 -17.74 -21.13
CA LYS A 131 25.78 -17.02 -20.35
C LYS A 131 26.60 -16.08 -21.24
N GLU A 132 26.98 -16.52 -22.43
CA GLU A 132 27.65 -15.66 -23.40
C GLU A 132 26.79 -14.47 -23.79
N GLU A 133 25.51 -14.71 -24.10
CA GLU A 133 24.53 -13.65 -24.36
C GLU A 133 24.39 -12.70 -23.16
N ALA A 134 24.33 -13.22 -21.94
CA ALA A 134 24.23 -12.39 -20.74
C ALA A 134 25.46 -11.49 -20.52
N LYS A 135 26.66 -11.96 -20.90
CA LYS A 135 27.89 -11.14 -20.88
C LYS A 135 27.79 -9.99 -21.90
N LEU A 136 27.28 -10.27 -23.10
CA LEU A 136 27.02 -9.24 -24.12
C LEU A 136 25.98 -8.21 -23.64
N GLU A 137 24.88 -8.66 -23.05
CA GLU A 137 23.86 -7.78 -22.47
C GLU A 137 24.42 -6.89 -21.35
N ALA A 138 25.38 -7.39 -20.57
CA ALA A 138 26.06 -6.62 -19.53
C ALA A 138 27.01 -5.58 -20.13
N ALA A 139 27.78 -5.93 -21.17
CA ALA A 139 28.62 -4.98 -21.90
C ALA A 139 27.77 -3.88 -22.54
N ARG A 140 26.63 -4.24 -23.15
CA ARG A 140 25.66 -3.29 -23.72
C ARG A 140 25.15 -2.30 -22.67
N ARG A 141 24.81 -2.77 -21.47
CA ARG A 141 24.37 -1.89 -20.37
C ARG A 141 25.44 -0.93 -19.91
N LYS A 142 26.70 -1.37 -19.78
CA LYS A 142 27.83 -0.50 -19.42
C LYS A 142 28.01 0.64 -20.42
N ILE A 143 27.95 0.33 -21.72
CA ILE A 143 28.06 1.37 -22.75
C ILE A 143 26.88 2.34 -22.64
N LEU A 144 25.65 1.83 -22.51
CA LEU A 144 24.46 2.65 -22.36
C LEU A 144 24.53 3.59 -21.15
N GLU A 145 25.08 3.14 -20.02
CA GLU A 145 25.31 3.99 -18.84
C GLU A 145 26.31 5.13 -19.14
N THR A 146 27.37 4.84 -19.90
CA THR A 146 28.39 5.85 -20.26
C THR A 146 27.95 6.81 -21.36
N THR A 147 27.27 6.34 -22.39
CA THR A 147 26.93 7.12 -23.60
C THR A 147 25.50 7.67 -23.58
N LYS A 148 24.64 7.19 -22.67
CA LYS A 148 23.20 7.48 -22.60
C LYS A 148 22.44 7.16 -23.90
N HIS A 149 23.05 6.43 -24.83
CA HIS A 149 22.48 6.04 -26.12
C HIS A 149 22.63 4.53 -26.30
N ASP A 150 21.71 3.93 -27.03
CA ASP A 150 21.78 2.51 -27.36
C ASP A 150 23.02 2.24 -28.25
N PRO A 151 23.93 1.34 -27.84
CA PRO A 151 25.18 1.14 -28.56
C PRO A 151 24.95 0.42 -29.88
N THR A 152 25.62 0.91 -30.93
CA THR A 152 25.61 0.28 -32.25
C THR A 152 26.32 -1.08 -32.19
N LEU A 153 25.92 -2.04 -33.04
CA LEU A 153 26.57 -3.37 -33.13
C LEU A 153 28.09 -3.28 -33.35
N SER A 154 28.57 -2.21 -34.01
CA SER A 154 30.02 -1.95 -34.15
C SER A 154 30.68 -1.64 -32.82
N GLN A 155 30.12 -0.73 -32.03
CA GLN A 155 30.66 -0.36 -30.72
C GLN A 155 30.66 -1.54 -29.76
N LEU A 156 29.65 -2.42 -29.85
CA LEU A 156 29.62 -3.67 -29.08
C LEU A 156 30.69 -4.67 -29.53
N ALA A 157 30.92 -4.79 -30.85
CA ALA A 157 31.99 -5.62 -31.41
C ALA A 157 33.36 -5.18 -30.92
N ASP A 158 33.60 -3.86 -30.91
CA ASP A 158 34.87 -3.26 -30.51
C ASP A 158 35.14 -3.47 -29.01
N VAL A 159 34.13 -3.31 -28.16
CA VAL A 159 34.26 -3.49 -26.70
C VAL A 159 34.45 -4.95 -26.30
N VAL A 160 33.80 -5.87 -27.00
CA VAL A 160 33.88 -7.32 -26.69
C VAL A 160 35.07 -7.98 -27.41
N GLY A 161 35.63 -7.34 -28.44
CA GLY A 161 36.73 -7.88 -29.25
C GLY A 161 36.30 -9.03 -30.17
N VAL A 162 35.03 -9.04 -30.61
CA VAL A 162 34.43 -10.14 -31.38
C VAL A 162 33.83 -9.60 -32.68
N PRO A 163 34.04 -10.26 -33.84
CA PRO A 163 33.49 -9.77 -35.11
C PRO A 163 31.96 -9.74 -35.10
N LYS A 164 31.37 -8.78 -35.81
CA LYS A 164 29.90 -8.56 -35.90
C LYS A 164 29.13 -9.85 -36.22
N SER A 165 29.62 -10.64 -37.18
CA SER A 165 29.00 -11.91 -37.58
C SER A 165 28.95 -12.96 -36.47
N ARG A 166 29.92 -12.94 -35.55
CA ARG A 166 29.92 -13.82 -34.37
C ARG A 166 29.03 -13.29 -33.26
N LEU A 167 28.94 -11.97 -33.09
CA LEU A 167 27.98 -11.36 -32.16
C LEU A 167 26.54 -11.70 -32.52
N ASP A 168 26.17 -11.55 -33.80
CA ASP A 168 24.81 -11.87 -34.25
C ASP A 168 24.46 -13.34 -34.00
N LYS A 169 25.42 -14.25 -34.21
CA LYS A 169 25.26 -15.68 -33.89
C LYS A 169 25.05 -15.92 -32.40
N ILE A 170 25.79 -15.25 -31.52
CA ILE A 170 25.63 -15.39 -30.06
C ILE A 170 24.27 -14.84 -29.61
N LEU A 171 23.83 -13.71 -30.16
CA LEU A 171 22.52 -13.12 -29.83
C LEU A 171 21.36 -14.00 -30.32
N CYS A 172 21.42 -14.50 -31.55
CA CYS A 172 20.41 -15.43 -32.08
C CYS A 172 20.41 -16.75 -31.30
N GLY A 173 21.58 -17.35 -31.11
CA GLY A 173 21.74 -18.61 -30.38
C GLY A 173 21.30 -18.49 -28.92
N GLY A 174 21.62 -17.39 -28.24
CA GLY A 174 21.16 -17.11 -26.87
C GLY A 174 19.64 -16.97 -26.79
N ARG A 175 19.02 -16.22 -27.70
CA ARG A 175 17.55 -16.09 -27.77
C ARG A 175 16.87 -17.44 -27.98
N GLU A 176 17.34 -18.24 -28.93
CA GLU A 176 16.80 -19.57 -29.20
C GLU A 176 16.98 -20.49 -27.99
N SER A 177 18.15 -20.46 -27.36
CA SER A 177 18.45 -21.24 -26.15
C SER A 177 17.52 -20.88 -24.99
N ARG A 178 17.27 -19.57 -24.76
CA ARG A 178 16.32 -19.10 -23.75
C ARG A 178 14.92 -19.63 -24.00
N GLN A 179 14.46 -19.59 -25.25
CA GLN A 179 13.15 -20.11 -25.64
C GLN A 179 13.07 -21.62 -25.41
N ARG A 180 14.06 -22.39 -25.88
CA ARG A 180 14.13 -23.84 -25.71
C ARG A 180 14.12 -24.26 -24.24
N ILE A 181 14.93 -23.63 -23.39
CA ILE A 181 14.91 -23.90 -21.94
C ILE A 181 13.54 -23.56 -21.35
N THR A 182 12.97 -22.41 -21.67
CA THR A 182 11.68 -21.98 -21.13
C THR A 182 10.56 -22.94 -21.52
N GLU A 183 10.53 -23.41 -22.78
CA GLU A 183 9.55 -24.37 -23.27
C GLU A 183 9.66 -25.74 -22.59
N SER A 184 10.87 -26.27 -22.46
CA SER A 184 11.13 -27.56 -21.80
C SER A 184 10.76 -27.55 -20.31
N TYR A 185 11.09 -26.46 -19.62
CA TYR A 185 10.84 -26.31 -18.18
C TYR A 185 9.48 -25.70 -17.83
N LYS A 186 8.67 -25.34 -18.83
CA LYS A 186 7.34 -24.75 -18.65
C LYS A 186 6.45 -25.54 -17.68
N ARG A 187 6.49 -26.88 -17.75
CA ARG A 187 5.70 -27.76 -16.87
C ARG A 187 6.16 -27.71 -15.41
N LEU A 188 7.47 -27.61 -15.17
CA LEU A 188 8.02 -27.43 -13.83
C LEU A 188 7.59 -26.08 -13.24
N VAL A 189 7.67 -25.01 -14.04
CA VAL A 189 7.22 -23.69 -13.61
C VAL A 189 5.73 -23.70 -13.27
N VAL A 190 4.89 -24.30 -14.12
CA VAL A 190 3.44 -24.41 -13.88
C VAL A 190 3.14 -25.24 -12.63
N SER A 191 3.86 -26.34 -12.38
CA SER A 191 3.63 -27.16 -11.18
C SER A 191 3.96 -26.39 -9.90
N ILE A 192 5.05 -25.61 -9.89
CA ILE A 192 5.42 -24.74 -8.76
C ILE A 192 4.42 -23.59 -8.61
N ALA A 193 4.07 -22.89 -9.70
CA ALA A 193 3.11 -21.79 -9.68
C ALA A 193 1.72 -22.21 -9.19
N SER A 194 1.33 -23.47 -9.39
CA SER A 194 0.02 -23.98 -8.97
C SER A 194 -0.23 -23.92 -7.45
N SER A 195 0.82 -23.93 -6.62
CA SER A 195 0.69 -23.79 -5.16
C SER A 195 0.45 -22.34 -4.69
N TYR A 196 0.76 -21.35 -5.55
CA TYR A 196 0.59 -19.92 -5.27
C TYR A 196 -0.74 -19.35 -5.79
N GLN A 197 -1.58 -20.19 -6.36
CA GLN A 197 -2.87 -19.76 -6.91
C GLN A 197 -3.82 -19.25 -5.81
N GLY A 198 -4.57 -18.18 -6.11
CA GLY A 198 -5.50 -17.57 -5.17
C GLY A 198 -4.85 -16.64 -4.16
N ARG A 199 -3.60 -16.21 -4.40
CA ARG A 199 -2.88 -15.19 -3.60
C ARG A 199 -2.87 -13.81 -4.29
N GLY A 200 -3.92 -13.48 -5.04
CA GLY A 200 -4.10 -12.18 -5.69
C GLY A 200 -3.51 -12.01 -7.10
N LEU A 201 -2.73 -12.97 -7.62
CA LEU A 201 -2.24 -12.97 -9.01
C LEU A 201 -2.90 -14.06 -9.85
N ASN A 202 -3.07 -13.78 -11.14
CA ASN A 202 -3.56 -14.76 -12.10
C ASN A 202 -2.50 -15.86 -12.33
N MET A 203 -2.95 -17.07 -12.72
CA MET A 203 -2.07 -18.18 -13.05
C MET A 203 -1.08 -17.83 -14.16
N GLN A 204 -1.52 -17.08 -15.17
CA GLN A 204 -0.64 -16.65 -16.26
C GLN A 204 0.51 -15.78 -15.72
N ASP A 205 0.20 -14.80 -14.89
CA ASP A 205 1.21 -13.91 -14.28
C ASP A 205 2.19 -14.68 -13.39
N LEU A 206 1.69 -15.61 -12.57
CA LEU A 206 2.53 -16.48 -11.75
C LEU A 206 3.50 -17.31 -12.59
N VAL A 207 3.04 -17.85 -13.73
CA VAL A 207 3.88 -18.62 -14.65
C VAL A 207 4.91 -17.73 -15.34
N GLN A 208 4.56 -16.50 -15.72
CA GLN A 208 5.50 -15.56 -16.33
C GLN A 208 6.58 -15.15 -15.33
N GLU A 209 6.22 -14.80 -14.09
CA GLU A 209 7.18 -14.47 -13.04
C GLU A 209 8.07 -15.66 -12.66
N GLY A 210 7.49 -16.86 -12.63
CA GLY A 210 8.24 -18.09 -12.46
C GLY A 210 9.22 -18.35 -13.60
N SER A 211 8.85 -18.05 -14.85
CA SER A 211 9.72 -18.19 -16.04
C SER A 211 10.87 -17.17 -16.01
N ILE A 212 10.62 -15.96 -15.51
CA ILE A 212 11.67 -14.97 -15.25
C ILE A 212 12.63 -15.48 -14.17
N GLY A 213 12.11 -16.09 -13.10
CA GLY A 213 12.90 -16.76 -12.07
C GLY A 213 13.77 -17.89 -12.65
N LEU A 214 13.19 -18.72 -13.51
CA LEU A 214 13.89 -19.81 -14.19
C LEU A 214 15.11 -19.31 -14.96
N LEU A 215 14.93 -18.31 -15.82
CA LEU A 215 16.01 -17.74 -16.61
C LEU A 215 17.10 -17.07 -15.74
N ARG A 216 16.73 -16.47 -14.60
CA ARG A 216 17.70 -15.93 -13.63
C ARG A 216 18.56 -17.03 -13.02
N GLY A 217 17.95 -18.16 -12.63
CA GLY A 217 18.67 -19.32 -12.13
C GLY A 217 19.61 -19.90 -13.18
N VAL A 218 19.13 -20.07 -14.41
CA VAL A 218 19.92 -20.57 -15.55
C VAL A 218 21.18 -19.74 -15.79
N LYS A 219 21.08 -18.40 -15.74
CA LYS A 219 22.24 -17.50 -15.90
C LYS A 219 23.34 -17.74 -14.83
N LYS A 220 22.98 -18.19 -13.63
CA LYS A 220 23.90 -18.42 -12.49
C LYS A 220 24.33 -19.90 -12.32
N PHE A 221 23.65 -20.82 -12.98
CA PHE A 221 23.88 -22.26 -12.83
C PHE A 221 25.20 -22.71 -13.47
N ASN A 222 25.92 -23.65 -12.84
CA ASN A 222 27.16 -24.21 -13.37
C ASN A 222 26.98 -25.71 -13.67
N PRO A 223 27.01 -26.13 -14.95
CA PRO A 223 26.79 -27.53 -15.33
C PRO A 223 27.91 -28.48 -14.86
N GLU A 224 29.14 -27.98 -14.72
CA GLU A 224 30.30 -28.78 -14.26
C GLU A 224 30.14 -29.36 -12.85
N LYS A 225 29.23 -28.82 -12.03
CA LYS A 225 29.00 -29.28 -10.65
C LYS A 225 28.23 -30.60 -10.56
N GLY A 226 27.74 -31.15 -11.67
CA GLY A 226 27.07 -32.47 -11.71
C GLY A 226 25.66 -32.52 -11.10
N PHE A 227 25.08 -31.39 -10.72
CA PHE A 227 23.69 -31.30 -10.26
C PHE A 227 22.72 -31.09 -11.42
N LYS A 228 21.49 -31.58 -11.30
CA LYS A 228 20.44 -31.31 -12.30
C LYS A 228 19.98 -29.86 -12.25
N LEU A 229 19.74 -29.24 -13.40
CA LEU A 229 19.26 -27.87 -13.50
C LEU A 229 17.90 -27.68 -12.78
N SER A 230 17.00 -28.66 -12.89
CA SER A 230 15.68 -28.65 -12.23
C SER A 230 15.77 -28.43 -10.71
N THR A 231 16.73 -29.07 -10.04
CA THR A 231 16.95 -28.95 -8.60
C THR A 231 17.40 -27.55 -8.21
N TYR A 232 18.32 -26.97 -8.98
CA TYR A 232 18.84 -25.63 -8.70
C TYR A 232 17.80 -24.55 -8.94
N VAL A 233 17.09 -24.65 -10.06
CA VAL A 233 16.18 -23.58 -10.51
C VAL A 233 14.84 -23.59 -9.76
N TYR A 234 14.49 -24.69 -9.10
CA TYR A 234 13.35 -24.77 -8.19
C TYR A 234 13.29 -23.57 -7.22
N TRP A 235 14.42 -23.25 -6.58
CA TRP A 235 14.55 -22.13 -5.66
C TRP A 235 14.32 -20.77 -6.32
N TRP A 236 14.94 -20.57 -7.49
CA TRP A 236 14.82 -19.32 -8.25
C TRP A 236 13.40 -19.08 -8.73
N ILE A 237 12.68 -20.14 -9.13
CA ILE A 237 11.26 -20.06 -9.51
C ILE A 237 10.42 -19.68 -8.29
N ARG A 238 10.57 -20.40 -7.18
CA ARG A 238 9.82 -20.16 -5.93
C ARG A 238 10.03 -18.73 -5.42
N GLN A 239 11.28 -18.26 -5.42
CA GLN A 239 11.66 -16.92 -4.97
C GLN A 239 11.06 -15.83 -5.87
N ALA A 240 11.13 -16.01 -7.20
CA ALA A 240 10.56 -15.05 -8.14
C ALA A 240 9.04 -14.94 -7.98
N ILE A 241 8.34 -16.06 -7.88
CA ILE A 241 6.89 -16.09 -7.67
C ILE A 241 6.52 -15.46 -6.32
N SER A 242 7.23 -15.81 -5.25
CA SER A 242 6.96 -15.25 -3.92
C SER A 242 7.18 -13.74 -3.88
N LYS A 243 8.25 -13.25 -4.52
CA LYS A 243 8.52 -11.82 -4.68
C LYS A 243 7.46 -11.12 -5.52
N ALA A 244 7.00 -11.74 -6.61
CA ALA A 244 5.94 -11.19 -7.44
C ALA A 244 4.63 -11.09 -6.67
N VAL A 245 4.25 -12.12 -5.93
CA VAL A 245 3.07 -12.10 -5.05
C VAL A 245 3.20 -10.98 -4.02
N ALA A 246 4.33 -10.88 -3.31
CA ALA A 246 4.53 -9.81 -2.33
C ALA A 246 4.48 -8.40 -2.94
N SER A 247 4.84 -8.23 -4.22
CA SER A 247 4.96 -6.91 -4.85
C SER A 247 3.77 -6.47 -5.70
N LYS A 248 3.09 -7.40 -6.35
CA LYS A 248 2.07 -7.15 -7.39
C LYS A 248 0.67 -7.67 -7.05
N SER A 249 0.52 -8.50 -6.00
CA SER A 249 -0.79 -9.11 -5.69
C SER A 249 -1.86 -8.16 -5.16
N ARG A 250 -1.48 -6.98 -4.67
CA ARG A 250 -2.38 -6.05 -3.98
C ARG A 250 -2.46 -4.74 -4.74
N THR A 251 -3.66 -4.16 -4.76
CA THR A 251 -3.91 -2.82 -5.32
C THR A 251 -3.06 -1.76 -4.63
N ILE A 252 -2.96 -1.85 -3.30
CA ILE A 252 -2.06 -0.99 -2.50
C ILE A 252 -0.84 -1.82 -2.13
N ARG A 253 0.32 -1.40 -2.64
CA ARG A 253 1.59 -2.09 -2.39
C ARG A 253 1.97 -1.98 -0.92
N LEU A 254 2.28 -3.13 -0.31
CA LEU A 254 2.82 -3.21 1.04
C LEU A 254 4.34 -3.47 1.02
N PRO A 255 5.09 -3.04 2.05
CA PRO A 255 6.49 -3.40 2.21
C PRO A 255 6.71 -4.92 2.33
N GLY A 256 7.88 -5.39 1.89
CA GLY A 256 8.22 -6.83 1.91
C GLY A 256 8.16 -7.44 3.31
N SER A 257 8.66 -6.73 4.32
CA SER A 257 8.62 -7.16 5.73
C SER A 257 7.20 -7.43 6.23
N VAL A 258 6.24 -6.59 5.85
CA VAL A 258 4.82 -6.78 6.20
C VAL A 258 4.26 -8.00 5.47
N CYS A 259 4.57 -8.17 4.18
CA CYS A 259 4.14 -9.33 3.39
C CYS A 259 4.67 -10.67 3.93
N GLU A 260 5.85 -10.69 4.53
CA GLU A 260 6.43 -11.89 5.17
C GLU A 260 5.72 -12.27 6.49
N VAL A 261 5.22 -11.28 7.24
CA VAL A 261 4.59 -11.51 8.54
C VAL A 261 3.11 -11.90 8.40
N ILE A 262 2.42 -11.43 7.35
CA ILE A 262 1.01 -11.78 7.07
C ILE A 262 0.74 -13.30 7.11
N PRO A 263 1.46 -14.16 6.36
CA PRO A 263 1.20 -15.60 6.38
C PRO A 263 1.50 -16.22 7.75
N LYS A 264 2.51 -15.75 8.48
CA LYS A 264 2.83 -16.20 9.85
C LYS A 264 1.69 -15.89 10.82
N ILE A 265 1.11 -14.69 10.73
CA ILE A 265 -0.06 -14.30 11.51
C ILE A 265 -1.28 -15.15 11.12
N ALA A 266 -1.50 -15.40 9.84
CA ALA A 266 -2.62 -16.23 9.37
C ALA A 266 -2.49 -17.69 9.85
N GLU A 267 -1.28 -18.26 9.82
CA GLU A 267 -0.98 -19.61 10.33
C GLU A 267 -1.17 -19.68 11.85
N ALA A 268 -0.65 -18.71 12.59
CA ALA A 268 -0.85 -18.58 14.03
C ALA A 268 -2.33 -18.44 14.39
N ASN A 269 -3.08 -17.62 13.65
CA ASN A 269 -4.51 -17.46 13.85
C ASN A 269 -5.27 -18.78 13.61
N ASN A 270 -4.96 -19.50 12.54
CA ASN A 270 -5.60 -20.78 12.21
C ASN A 270 -5.26 -21.87 13.25
N SER A 271 -3.98 -22.00 13.63
CA SER A 271 -3.54 -22.99 14.63
C SER A 271 -4.15 -22.74 16.01
N LEU A 272 -4.16 -21.48 16.45
CA LEU A 272 -4.81 -21.09 17.72
C LEU A 272 -6.32 -21.24 17.66
N ALA A 273 -6.97 -20.90 16.55
CA ALA A 273 -8.42 -21.08 16.38
C ALA A 273 -8.83 -22.56 16.50
N VAL A 274 -8.04 -23.47 15.92
CA VAL A 274 -8.25 -24.92 16.05
C VAL A 274 -8.04 -25.37 17.50
N ARG A 275 -6.97 -24.92 18.16
CA ARG A 275 -6.65 -25.32 19.54
C ARG A 275 -7.67 -24.81 20.56
N LEU A 276 -8.08 -23.55 20.43
CA LEU A 276 -8.96 -22.87 21.39
C LEU A 276 -10.44 -23.08 21.07
N ARG A 277 -10.79 -23.59 19.87
CA ARG A 277 -12.16 -23.70 19.35
C ARG A 277 -12.95 -22.39 19.38
N ARG A 278 -12.24 -21.25 19.38
CA ARG A 278 -12.77 -19.89 19.32
C ARG A 278 -11.81 -19.00 18.52
N PRO A 279 -12.25 -17.86 17.98
CA PRO A 279 -11.32 -16.89 17.43
C PRO A 279 -10.30 -16.44 18.50
N PRO A 280 -8.99 -16.48 18.22
CA PRO A 280 -7.96 -16.04 19.15
C PRO A 280 -7.94 -14.51 19.28
N SER A 281 -7.52 -14.02 20.44
CA SER A 281 -7.30 -12.59 20.66
C SER A 281 -5.99 -12.13 20.02
N PHE A 282 -5.88 -10.84 19.68
CA PHE A 282 -4.65 -10.25 19.14
C PHE A 282 -3.45 -10.44 20.08
N GLU A 283 -3.67 -10.50 21.39
CA GLU A 283 -2.61 -10.78 22.38
C GLU A 283 -2.08 -12.21 22.28
N GLU A 284 -2.97 -13.17 22.02
CA GLU A 284 -2.61 -14.59 21.89
C GLU A 284 -1.83 -14.83 20.60
N ILE A 285 -2.23 -14.16 19.51
CA ILE A 285 -1.52 -14.18 18.23
C ILE A 285 -0.14 -13.51 18.36
N ALA A 286 -0.07 -12.37 19.04
CA ALA A 286 1.19 -11.65 19.27
C ALA A 286 2.19 -12.53 20.05
N LYS A 287 1.72 -13.23 21.09
CA LYS A 287 2.52 -14.18 21.88
C LYS A 287 3.01 -15.38 21.06
N SER A 288 2.18 -15.93 20.18
CA SER A 288 2.59 -17.09 19.37
C SER A 288 3.56 -16.75 18.25
N VAL A 289 3.44 -15.56 17.65
CA VAL A 289 4.32 -15.07 16.58
C VAL A 289 5.60 -14.41 17.14
N GLY A 290 5.60 -14.00 18.41
CA GLY A 290 6.73 -13.30 19.04
C GLY A 290 6.81 -11.81 18.67
N THR A 291 5.67 -11.16 18.49
CA THR A 291 5.59 -9.74 18.08
C THR A 291 4.71 -8.93 19.05
N THR A 292 4.63 -7.61 18.86
CA THR A 292 3.79 -6.76 19.71
C THR A 292 2.31 -6.79 19.28
N VAL A 293 1.40 -6.52 20.22
CA VAL A 293 -0.03 -6.44 19.92
C VAL A 293 -0.34 -5.28 18.94
N LYS A 294 0.40 -4.18 19.06
CA LYS A 294 0.27 -3.01 18.16
C LYS A 294 0.61 -3.40 16.72
N THR A 295 1.72 -4.12 16.51
CA THR A 295 2.13 -4.57 15.17
C THR A 295 1.12 -5.54 14.57
N VAL A 296 0.59 -6.50 15.34
CA VAL A 296 -0.44 -7.43 14.84
C VAL A 296 -1.71 -6.67 14.42
N ARG A 297 -2.17 -5.70 15.22
CA ARG A 297 -3.34 -4.89 14.91
C ARG A 297 -3.15 -4.06 13.64
N LEU A 298 -1.98 -3.47 13.47
CA LEU A 298 -1.67 -2.70 12.27
C LEU A 298 -1.65 -3.60 11.03
N ILE A 299 -0.98 -4.75 11.10
CA ILE A 299 -0.91 -5.70 9.99
C ILE A 299 -2.31 -6.18 9.60
N TYR A 300 -3.17 -6.46 10.59
CA TYR A 300 -4.56 -6.87 10.32
C TYR A 300 -5.39 -5.77 9.65
N ARG A 301 -5.12 -4.50 9.94
CA ARG A 301 -5.76 -3.36 9.27
C ARG A 301 -5.25 -3.20 7.85
N SER A 302 -3.94 -3.25 7.65
CA SER A 302 -3.31 -3.11 6.34
C SER A 302 -3.52 -4.33 5.43
N SER A 303 -3.80 -5.51 5.99
CA SER A 303 -4.01 -6.73 5.21
C SER A 303 -5.38 -6.81 4.54
N LYS A 304 -6.33 -5.95 4.91
CA LYS A 304 -7.67 -5.91 4.32
C LYS A 304 -7.59 -5.52 2.85
N GLU A 305 -8.30 -6.26 2.01
CA GLU A 305 -8.43 -5.93 0.59
C GLU A 305 -9.39 -4.74 0.42
N PRO A 306 -9.07 -3.78 -0.46
CA PRO A 306 -9.97 -2.68 -0.75
C PRO A 306 -11.26 -3.19 -1.39
N VAL A 307 -12.36 -2.49 -1.10
CA VAL A 307 -13.69 -2.79 -1.63
C VAL A 307 -13.90 -1.96 -2.90
N SER A 308 -14.54 -2.55 -3.92
CA SER A 308 -14.85 -1.83 -5.16
C SER A 308 -15.96 -0.82 -4.95
N LEU A 309 -15.84 0.37 -5.55
CA LEU A 309 -16.89 1.40 -5.54
C LEU A 309 -18.09 1.00 -6.41
N ASP A 310 -17.84 0.21 -7.45
CA ASP A 310 -18.88 -0.32 -8.35
C ASP A 310 -19.65 -1.49 -7.73
N GLN A 311 -19.26 -1.93 -6.54
CA GLN A 311 -19.93 -3.05 -5.88
C GLN A 311 -21.40 -2.68 -5.61
N ALA A 312 -22.32 -3.44 -6.20
CA ALA A 312 -23.75 -3.30 -5.94
C ALA A 312 -24.05 -3.56 -4.47
N MET A 313 -24.75 -2.63 -3.84
CA MET A 313 -25.13 -2.71 -2.42
C MET A 313 -26.49 -3.38 -2.22
N THR A 314 -27.39 -3.26 -3.21
CA THR A 314 -28.73 -3.85 -3.19
C THR A 314 -28.82 -5.10 -4.07
N SER A 315 -29.69 -6.06 -3.69
CA SER A 315 -29.87 -7.32 -4.42
C SER A 315 -30.41 -7.15 -5.84
N GLN A 316 -31.05 -6.01 -6.13
CA GLN A 316 -31.53 -5.67 -7.48
C GLN A 316 -30.48 -4.96 -8.35
N GLY A 317 -29.29 -4.67 -7.82
CA GLY A 317 -28.18 -4.11 -8.59
C GLY A 317 -28.33 -2.65 -9.00
N CYS A 318 -29.37 -1.94 -8.55
CA CYS A 318 -29.66 -0.57 -8.98
C CYS A 318 -28.80 0.51 -8.31
N MET A 319 -28.12 0.20 -7.19
CA MET A 319 -27.31 1.17 -6.46
C MET A 319 -25.92 0.60 -6.17
N SER A 320 -24.89 1.34 -6.59
CA SER A 320 -23.50 1.07 -6.30
C SER A 320 -23.08 1.68 -4.97
N LEU A 321 -21.92 1.28 -4.43
CA LEU A 321 -21.34 1.92 -3.24
C LEU A 321 -21.01 3.39 -3.50
N GLN A 322 -20.61 3.72 -4.74
CA GLN A 322 -20.34 5.09 -5.16
C GLN A 322 -21.56 6.01 -5.00
N ASP A 323 -22.77 5.52 -5.32
CA ASP A 323 -24.00 6.32 -5.26
C ASP A 323 -24.42 6.68 -3.83
N ILE A 324 -23.94 5.92 -2.84
CA ILE A 324 -24.28 6.10 -1.42
C ILE A 324 -23.23 6.95 -0.70
N MET A 325 -21.99 6.91 -1.17
CA MET A 325 -20.87 7.51 -0.47
C MET A 325 -20.80 9.02 -0.79
N PRO A 326 -20.89 9.89 0.23
CA PRO A 326 -20.79 11.32 0.01
C PRO A 326 -19.40 11.69 -0.52
N GLY A 327 -19.35 12.63 -1.45
CA GLY A 327 -18.08 13.16 -1.96
C GLY A 327 -17.32 13.90 -0.84
N PRO A 328 -15.97 13.87 -0.84
CA PRO A 328 -15.17 14.55 0.18
C PRO A 328 -15.35 16.09 0.16
N GLU A 329 -15.76 16.64 -0.99
CA GLU A 329 -15.94 18.07 -1.23
C GLU A 329 -17.35 18.40 -1.76
N GLU A 330 -18.37 17.59 -1.45
CA GLU A 330 -19.74 17.98 -1.77
C GLU A 330 -20.13 19.21 -0.95
N LEU A 331 -19.87 20.38 -1.53
CA LEU A 331 -20.36 21.65 -1.07
C LEU A 331 -21.87 21.64 -1.31
N THR A 332 -22.63 21.32 -0.26
CA THR A 332 -24.08 21.49 -0.29
C THR A 332 -24.39 22.95 -0.65
N PRO A 333 -25.47 23.24 -1.39
CA PRO A 333 -25.83 24.62 -1.77
C PRO A 333 -25.96 25.51 -0.52
N GLU A 334 -26.46 24.96 0.59
CA GLU A 334 -26.48 25.61 1.89
C GLU A 334 -25.08 26.00 2.37
N SER A 335 -24.11 25.08 2.30
CA SER A 335 -22.73 25.37 2.69
C SER A 335 -22.08 26.44 1.80
N MET A 336 -22.41 26.48 0.51
CA MET A 336 -21.94 27.51 -0.42
C MET A 336 -22.53 28.88 -0.05
N LEU A 337 -23.82 28.95 0.22
CA LEU A 337 -24.51 30.17 0.65
C LEU A 337 -23.94 30.67 1.98
N ILE A 338 -23.74 29.80 2.96
CA ILE A 338 -23.11 30.17 4.25
C ILE A 338 -21.71 30.73 4.02
N LYS A 339 -20.90 30.12 3.14
CA LYS A 339 -19.56 30.63 2.82
C LYS A 339 -19.63 31.99 2.12
N GLN A 340 -20.56 32.19 1.19
CA GLN A 340 -20.77 33.48 0.52
C GLN A 340 -21.24 34.56 1.50
N HIS A 341 -22.21 34.25 2.35
CA HIS A 341 -22.72 35.17 3.36
C HIS A 341 -21.62 35.57 4.34
N LYS A 342 -20.82 34.60 4.81
CA LYS A 342 -19.64 34.89 5.65
C LYS A 342 -18.63 35.81 4.96
N LYS A 343 -18.38 35.62 3.66
CA LYS A 343 -17.49 36.54 2.91
C LYS A 343 -18.07 37.95 2.85
N GLN A 344 -19.35 38.09 2.55
CA GLN A 344 -20.02 39.39 2.51
C GLN A 344 -20.04 40.08 3.87
N GLU A 345 -20.29 39.34 4.95
CA GLU A 345 -20.19 39.85 6.32
C GLU A 345 -18.77 40.31 6.65
N LEU A 346 -17.76 39.50 6.31
CA LEU A 346 -16.35 39.88 6.49
C LEU A 346 -16.01 41.16 5.70
N GLU A 347 -16.47 41.30 4.47
CA GLU A 347 -16.26 42.53 3.68
C GLU A 347 -16.95 43.74 4.31
N LYS A 348 -18.21 43.60 4.77
CA LYS A 348 -18.92 44.67 5.49
C LYS A 348 -18.17 45.10 6.74
N ILE A 349 -17.66 44.14 7.51
CA ILE A 349 -16.89 44.38 8.73
C ILE A 349 -15.55 45.06 8.40
N LEU A 350 -14.84 44.60 7.36
CA LEU A 350 -13.57 45.20 6.92
C LEU A 350 -13.73 46.63 6.38
N ASN A 351 -14.87 46.96 5.77
CA ASN A 351 -15.16 48.30 5.27
C ASN A 351 -15.41 49.33 6.40
N GLN A 352 -15.60 48.89 7.65
CA GLN A 352 -15.69 49.80 8.80
C GLN A 352 -14.31 50.27 9.30
N LEU A 353 -13.23 49.60 8.89
CA LEU A 353 -11.86 49.99 9.21
C LEU A 353 -11.37 51.03 8.22
N SER A 354 -10.32 51.76 8.61
CA SER A 354 -9.61 52.61 7.65
C SER A 354 -8.93 51.76 6.57
N ASP A 355 -8.76 52.31 5.37
CA ASP A 355 -8.13 51.62 4.23
C ASP A 355 -6.77 51.02 4.59
N ARG A 356 -5.98 51.73 5.40
CA ARG A 356 -4.67 51.24 5.86
C ARG A 356 -4.77 50.04 6.80
N GLU A 357 -5.74 50.06 7.71
CA GLU A 357 -5.99 48.96 8.65
C GLU A 357 -6.53 47.72 7.91
N SER A 358 -7.47 47.90 6.98
CA SER A 358 -8.07 46.80 6.22
C SER A 358 -7.05 46.08 5.34
N ILE A 359 -6.15 46.82 4.68
CA ILE A 359 -5.06 46.26 3.87
C ILE A 359 -4.11 45.41 4.73
N ILE A 360 -3.73 45.89 5.92
CA ILE A 360 -2.83 45.16 6.82
C ILE A 360 -3.47 43.84 7.28
N VAL A 361 -4.74 43.87 7.68
CA VAL A 361 -5.49 42.68 8.11
C VAL A 361 -5.66 41.69 6.95
N ARG A 362 -6.02 42.16 5.75
CA ARG A 362 -6.15 41.32 4.55
C ARG A 362 -4.84 40.61 4.19
N LEU A 363 -3.70 41.32 4.24
CA LEU A 363 -2.38 40.74 3.94
C LEU A 363 -1.89 39.78 5.02
N TYR A 364 -2.18 40.07 6.29
CA TYR A 364 -1.75 39.22 7.40
C TYR A 364 -2.50 37.89 7.41
N TYR A 365 -3.82 37.91 7.21
CA TYR A 365 -4.66 36.69 7.21
C TYR A 365 -4.84 36.06 5.82
N GLY A 366 -4.44 36.74 4.75
CA GLY A 366 -4.54 36.19 3.39
C GLY A 366 -5.97 36.14 2.83
N LEU A 367 -6.84 37.06 3.22
CA LEU A 367 -8.29 36.99 2.95
C LEU A 367 -8.66 37.05 1.46
N ASP A 368 -7.85 37.70 0.63
CA ASP A 368 -8.08 37.82 -0.82
C ASP A 368 -7.50 36.63 -1.63
N GLY A 369 -7.32 35.46 -1.00
CA GLY A 369 -6.71 34.29 -1.63
C GLY A 369 -5.18 34.37 -1.75
N LYS A 370 -4.55 35.28 -1.00
CA LYS A 370 -3.09 35.40 -0.89
C LYS A 370 -2.59 34.58 0.29
N ALA A 371 -1.35 34.10 0.24
CA ALA A 371 -0.72 33.50 1.41
C ALA A 371 -0.63 34.52 2.56
N PRO A 372 -0.85 34.11 3.83
CA PRO A 372 -0.67 34.98 4.98
C PRO A 372 0.77 35.47 5.04
N ARG A 373 0.97 36.78 5.24
CA ARG A 373 2.30 37.41 5.28
C ARG A 373 2.72 37.75 6.70
N SER A 374 4.03 37.70 6.95
CA SER A 374 4.59 38.15 8.23
C SER A 374 4.52 39.67 8.36
N PHE A 375 4.53 40.21 9.59
CA PHE A 375 4.53 41.67 9.81
C PHE A 375 5.73 42.38 9.18
N GLU A 376 6.85 41.68 9.03
CA GLU A 376 8.07 42.20 8.40
C GLU A 376 7.91 42.32 6.88
N GLU A 377 7.34 41.30 6.22
CA GLU A 377 7.00 41.35 4.80
C GLU A 377 5.97 42.45 4.50
N ILE A 378 4.95 42.59 5.35
CA ILE A 378 3.95 43.67 5.23
C ILE A 378 4.62 45.04 5.43
N GLY A 379 5.64 45.11 6.31
CA GLY A 379 6.48 46.30 6.57
C GLY A 379 7.22 46.77 5.35
N ASN A 380 7.84 45.83 4.64
CA ASN A 380 8.57 46.12 3.41
C ASN A 380 7.63 46.63 2.31
N VAL A 381 6.41 46.09 2.21
CA VAL A 381 5.41 46.51 1.21
C VAL A 381 4.86 47.91 1.51
N LEU A 382 4.53 48.20 2.76
CA LEU A 382 3.92 49.47 3.17
C LEU A 382 4.95 50.53 3.60
N LYS A 383 6.25 50.23 3.54
CA LYS A 383 7.37 51.06 4.01
C LYS A 383 7.20 51.52 5.46
N LEU A 384 6.81 50.59 6.33
CA LEU A 384 6.61 50.80 7.77
C LEU A 384 7.47 49.83 8.58
N SER A 385 7.86 50.25 9.79
CA SER A 385 8.49 49.34 10.74
C SER A 385 7.56 48.18 11.10
N ARG A 386 8.14 47.00 11.31
CA ARG A 386 7.45 45.79 11.79
C ARG A 386 6.58 46.08 13.02
N GLU A 387 7.10 46.82 14.00
CA GLU A 387 6.37 47.13 15.23
C GLU A 387 5.18 48.06 14.96
N ARG A 388 5.32 48.98 14.00
CA ARG A 388 4.23 49.88 13.61
C ARG A 388 3.06 49.11 13.01
N ILE A 389 3.32 48.10 12.18
CA ILE A 389 2.27 47.23 11.63
C ILE A 389 1.62 46.39 12.71
N ARG A 390 2.40 45.85 13.66
CA ARG A 390 1.86 45.11 14.81
C ARG A 390 0.89 45.97 15.61
N GLN A 391 1.23 47.24 15.86
CA GLN A 391 0.35 48.20 16.52
C GLN A 391 -0.93 48.46 15.72
N ILE A 392 -0.82 48.74 14.41
CA ILE A 392 -1.99 49.01 13.55
C ILE A 392 -2.91 47.79 13.48
N ASN A 393 -2.35 46.58 13.36
CA ASN A 393 -3.13 45.35 13.37
C ASN A 393 -3.83 45.12 14.73
N GLY A 394 -3.15 45.42 15.84
CA GLY A 394 -3.75 45.37 17.18
C GLY A 394 -4.93 46.34 17.32
N THR A 395 -4.75 47.59 16.90
CA THR A 395 -5.83 48.60 16.90
C THR A 395 -7.00 48.20 16.00
N ALA A 396 -6.70 47.66 14.82
CA ALA A 396 -7.70 47.15 13.88
C ALA A 396 -8.55 46.03 14.52
N LEU A 397 -7.91 45.05 15.16
CA LEU A 397 -8.61 43.97 15.86
C LEU A 397 -9.43 44.47 17.07
N SER A 398 -8.92 45.46 17.81
CA SER A 398 -9.69 46.08 18.90
C SER A 398 -10.94 46.81 18.40
N LYS A 399 -10.84 47.55 17.28
CA LYS A 399 -11.99 48.21 16.64
C LYS A 399 -13.01 47.20 16.14
N LEU A 400 -12.54 46.13 15.50
CA LEU A 400 -13.39 45.03 15.05
C LEU A 400 -14.18 44.40 16.18
N LYS A 401 -13.53 44.17 17.33
CA LYS A 401 -14.19 43.62 18.52
C LYS A 401 -15.27 44.55 19.09
N GLN A 402 -14.99 45.85 19.17
CA GLN A 402 -15.97 46.83 19.66
C GLN A 402 -17.19 46.97 18.74
N ASN A 403 -16.99 46.80 17.43
CA ASN A 403 -18.06 46.89 16.43
C ASN A 403 -18.87 45.61 16.29
N THR A 404 -18.37 44.46 16.76
CA THR A 404 -19.12 43.20 16.76
C THR A 404 -19.93 42.99 18.05
N GLU A 405 -19.59 43.69 19.14
CA GLU A 405 -20.33 43.68 20.41
C GLU A 405 -21.49 44.71 20.45
N ARG A 406 -21.59 45.59 19.44
CA ARG A 406 -22.72 46.50 19.21
C ARG A 406 -23.65 45.93 18.15
#